data_AF-A0A433K5A2-F1
#
_entry.id   AF-A0A433K5A2-F1
#
_cell.length_a   1.000
_cell.length_b   1.000
_cell.length_c   1.000
_cell.angle_alpha   90.00
_cell.angle_beta   90.00
_cell.angle_gamma   90.00
#
_symmetry.space_group_name_H-M   'P 1'
#
loop_
_entity.id
_entity.type
_entity.pdbx_description
1 polymer ?
#
loop_
_entity_poly.entity_id
_entity_poly.type
_entity_poly.pdbx_seq_one_letter_code
_entity_poly.pdbx_strand_id
1 'polypeptide(L)'
;MDSHALQQAINEDIKQLKHLKIEIIPAKIYYRGLLRLSFCAFWKIGFVFLLATAYVYLTYTNPHAVMNSMYSGAVRGATFYGAQIKDVLLITSGIMGVVTLVLTPSLNSYFLIQYHLKNQLQTGDYLVKKLQGAGWLFWASFSILSILFAIGSEPGVIVICEVLSLVLSALVTFFVMSLEFNRLGLSVLYQVIGTWLNKDTMHS
;
A
#
# COMPACT_ATOMS: atom_id res chain seq x y z
N MET A 1 17.67 5.04 -20.64
CA MET A 1 19.00 4.49 -20.30
C MET A 1 19.16 3.22 -21.11
N ASP A 2 20.23 3.08 -21.88
CA ASP A 2 20.49 1.88 -22.67
C ASP A 2 20.77 0.67 -21.76
N SER A 3 20.31 -0.52 -22.18
CA SER A 3 20.42 -1.76 -21.38
C SER A 3 21.86 -2.11 -20.97
N HIS A 4 22.85 -1.79 -21.82
CA HIS A 4 24.26 -2.02 -21.50
C HIS A 4 24.79 -1.04 -20.45
N ALA A 5 24.37 0.23 -20.50
CA ALA A 5 24.71 1.22 -19.48
C ALA A 5 24.05 0.88 -18.12
N LEU A 6 22.84 0.32 -18.15
CA LEU A 6 22.15 -0.15 -16.93
C LEU A 6 22.88 -1.34 -16.29
N GLN A 7 23.34 -2.32 -17.09
CA GLN A 7 24.11 -3.46 -16.56
C GLN A 7 25.44 -3.03 -15.94
N GLN A 8 26.14 -2.09 -16.57
CA GLN A 8 27.41 -1.59 -16.04
C GLN A 8 27.21 -0.81 -14.74
N ALA A 9 26.19 0.04 -14.67
CA ALA A 9 25.81 0.74 -13.44
C ALA A 9 25.40 -0.22 -12.32
N ILE A 10 24.65 -1.29 -12.63
CA ILE A 10 24.29 -2.34 -11.65
C ILE A 10 25.55 -3.02 -11.08
N ASN A 11 26.54 -3.35 -11.91
CA ASN A 11 27.78 -3.99 -11.46
C ASN A 11 28.68 -3.07 -10.62
N GLU A 12 28.73 -1.79 -10.95
CA GLU A 12 29.45 -0.78 -10.17
C GLU A 12 28.76 -0.50 -8.82
N ASP A 13 27.43 -0.38 -8.83
CA ASP A 13 26.60 -0.21 -7.64
C ASP A 13 26.74 -1.41 -6.67
N ILE A 14 26.81 -2.66 -7.18
CA ILE A 14 27.08 -3.86 -6.36
C ILE A 14 28.47 -3.80 -5.69
N LYS A 15 29.48 -3.27 -6.38
CA LYS A 15 30.83 -3.11 -5.81
C LYS A 15 30.86 -2.01 -4.76
N GLN A 16 30.17 -0.89 -4.97
CA GLN A 16 30.07 0.19 -3.99
C GLN A 16 29.26 -0.22 -2.74
N LEU A 17 28.17 -0.95 -2.91
CA LEU A 17 27.36 -1.50 -1.81
C LEU A 17 28.18 -2.36 -0.83
N LYS A 18 29.21 -3.09 -1.31
CA LYS A 18 30.11 -3.87 -0.45
C LYS A 18 31.01 -3.02 0.45
N HIS A 19 31.23 -1.76 0.09
CA HIS A 19 32.13 -0.83 0.79
C HIS A 19 31.40 0.35 1.43
N LEU A 20 30.07 0.41 1.32
CA LEU A 20 29.26 1.50 1.84
C LEU A 20 29.35 1.54 3.38
N LYS A 21 29.89 2.63 3.92
CA LYS A 21 29.84 2.91 5.36
C LYS A 21 28.45 3.44 5.70
N ILE A 22 27.73 2.73 6.56
CA ILE A 22 26.39 3.11 7.02
C ILE A 22 26.51 4.40 7.83
N GLU A 23 25.98 5.49 7.30
CA GLU A 23 25.76 6.69 8.08
C GLU A 23 24.52 6.46 8.96
N ILE A 24 24.67 6.60 10.28
CA ILE A 24 23.57 6.42 11.24
C ILE A 24 22.52 7.50 10.96
N ILE A 25 21.31 7.10 10.57
CA ILE A 25 20.21 8.05 10.33
C ILE A 25 19.82 8.70 11.67
N PRO A 26 19.75 10.03 11.77
CA PRO A 26 19.22 10.69 12.96
C PRO A 26 17.77 10.22 13.22
N ALA A 27 17.51 9.71 14.43
CA ALA A 27 16.21 9.11 14.79
C ALA A 27 15.01 10.00 14.45
N LYS A 28 15.14 11.32 14.66
CA LYS A 28 14.08 12.30 14.33
C LYS A 28 13.74 12.33 12.84
N ILE A 29 14.71 12.14 11.96
CA ILE A 29 14.49 12.12 10.51
C ILE A 29 13.88 10.79 10.09
N TYR A 30 14.39 9.69 10.65
CA TYR A 30 13.90 8.34 10.39
C TYR A 30 12.42 8.17 10.77
N TYR A 31 12.06 8.43 12.03
CA TYR A 31 10.67 8.26 12.49
C TYR A 31 9.72 9.26 11.82
N ARG A 32 10.15 10.50 11.55
CA ARG A 32 9.31 11.49 10.86
C ARG A 32 9.07 11.10 9.39
N GLY A 33 10.08 10.57 8.73
CA GLY A 33 9.98 10.07 7.35
C GLY A 33 9.04 8.88 7.25
N LEU A 34 9.23 7.88 8.13
CA LEU A 34 8.38 6.70 8.20
C LEU A 34 6.93 7.07 8.55
N LEU A 35 6.71 7.93 9.54
CA LEU A 35 5.36 8.41 9.90
C LEU A 35 4.68 9.13 8.73
N ARG A 36 5.41 9.96 7.98
CA ARG A 36 4.85 10.65 6.81
C ARG A 36 4.43 9.65 5.73
N LEU A 37 5.22 8.61 5.49
CA LEU A 37 4.90 7.56 4.52
C LEU A 37 3.70 6.73 4.99
N SER A 38 3.68 6.29 6.24
CA SER A 38 2.57 5.54 6.83
C SER A 38 1.29 6.35 6.83
N PHE A 39 1.33 7.64 7.16
CA PHE A 39 0.17 8.53 7.10
C PHE A 39 -0.34 8.71 5.67
N CYS A 40 0.56 8.85 4.69
CA CYS A 40 0.18 8.96 3.28
C CYS A 40 -0.47 7.67 2.77
N ALA A 41 0.08 6.50 3.12
CA ALA A 41 -0.48 5.20 2.76
C ALA A 41 -1.85 4.98 3.43
N PHE A 42 -1.96 5.30 4.73
CA PHE A 42 -3.20 5.26 5.49
C PHE A 42 -4.30 6.06 4.79
N TRP A 43 -4.01 7.30 4.39
CA TRP A 43 -5.01 8.13 3.71
C TRP A 43 -5.34 7.65 2.31
N LYS A 44 -4.35 7.27 1.50
CA LYS A 44 -4.60 6.86 0.10
C LYS A 44 -5.40 5.56 0.00
N ILE A 45 -5.04 4.57 0.79
CA ILE A 45 -5.73 3.27 0.81
C ILE A 45 -7.04 3.42 1.58
N GLY A 46 -7.00 4.09 2.73
CA GLY A 46 -8.17 4.29 3.58
C GLY A 46 -9.26 5.09 2.89
N PHE A 47 -8.93 6.06 2.05
CA PHE A 47 -9.93 6.82 1.30
C PHE A 47 -10.66 5.96 0.27
N VAL A 48 -9.96 5.08 -0.44
CA VAL A 48 -10.57 4.14 -1.39
C VAL A 48 -11.48 3.16 -0.65
N PHE A 49 -10.97 2.58 0.45
CA PHE A 49 -11.72 1.65 1.30
C PHE A 49 -12.99 2.31 1.86
N LEU A 50 -12.86 3.54 2.37
CA LEU A 50 -13.96 4.32 2.93
C LEU A 50 -15.03 4.59 1.86
N LEU A 51 -14.62 5.03 0.68
CA LEU A 51 -15.57 5.32 -0.41
C LEU A 51 -16.31 4.07 -0.87
N ALA A 52 -15.61 2.95 -1.05
CA ALA A 52 -16.22 1.69 -1.45
C ALA A 52 -17.23 1.18 -0.40
N THR A 53 -16.83 1.19 0.88
CA THR A 53 -17.70 0.77 1.98
C THR A 53 -18.89 1.72 2.14
N ALA A 54 -18.66 3.04 2.10
CA ALA A 54 -19.73 4.03 2.18
C ALA A 54 -20.72 3.90 1.01
N TYR A 55 -20.22 3.66 -0.21
CA TYR A 55 -21.07 3.42 -1.37
C TYR A 55 -22.00 2.23 -1.14
N VAL A 56 -21.47 1.09 -0.69
CA VAL A 56 -22.29 -0.11 -0.40
C VAL A 56 -23.32 0.17 0.69
N TYR A 57 -22.93 0.78 1.80
CA TYR A 57 -23.86 1.07 2.90
C TYR A 57 -24.96 2.09 2.51
N LEU A 58 -24.67 3.03 1.60
CA LEU A 58 -25.63 4.02 1.12
C LEU A 58 -26.57 3.46 0.04
N THR A 59 -26.06 2.59 -0.83
CA THR A 59 -26.83 2.03 -1.97
C THR A 59 -27.58 0.76 -1.59
N TYR A 60 -27.12 0.02 -0.58
CA TYR A 60 -27.82 -1.14 -0.04
C TYR A 60 -29.11 -0.70 0.68
N THR A 61 -30.17 -0.62 -0.11
CA THR A 61 -31.50 -0.28 0.36
C THR A 61 -32.12 -1.55 0.89
N ASN A 62 -32.23 -1.70 2.22
CA ASN A 62 -32.92 -2.83 2.83
C ASN A 62 -34.33 -2.96 2.21
N PRO A 63 -34.68 -4.07 1.53
CA PRO A 63 -36.04 -4.27 1.01
C PRO A 63 -37.07 -4.28 2.16
N HIS A 64 -36.65 -4.69 3.36
CA HIS A 64 -37.45 -4.61 4.59
C HIS A 64 -37.58 -3.18 5.15
N ALA A 65 -36.67 -2.26 4.83
CA ALA A 65 -36.77 -0.87 5.26
C ALA A 65 -37.75 -0.07 4.40
N VAL A 66 -37.87 -0.40 3.10
CA VAL A 66 -38.89 0.19 2.21
C VAL A 66 -40.29 -0.29 2.60
N MET A 67 -40.43 -1.58 2.95
CA MET A 67 -41.71 -2.14 3.39
C MET A 67 -42.16 -1.56 4.74
N ASN A 68 -41.22 -1.33 5.67
CA ASN A 68 -41.52 -0.71 6.97
C ASN A 68 -41.82 0.79 6.85
N SER A 69 -41.19 1.51 5.91
CA SER A 69 -41.46 2.95 5.68
C SER A 69 -42.76 3.23 4.91
N MET A 70 -43.33 2.22 4.24
CA MET A 70 -44.63 2.35 3.58
C MET A 70 -45.80 2.12 4.57
N TYR A 71 -45.56 1.36 5.65
CA TYR A 71 -46.56 1.05 6.68
C TYR A 71 -46.44 1.90 7.95
N SER A 72 -45.25 2.38 8.27
CA SER A 72 -45.02 3.39 9.30
C SER A 72 -44.54 4.66 8.61
N GLY A 73 -45.20 5.80 8.83
CA GLY A 73 -44.81 7.11 8.29
C GLY A 73 -43.47 7.64 8.85
N ALA A 74 -42.46 6.78 8.98
CA ALA A 74 -41.15 7.09 9.47
C ALA A 74 -40.38 7.84 8.39
N VAL A 75 -40.42 9.17 8.50
CA VAL A 75 -39.40 10.07 7.95
C VAL A 75 -38.04 9.43 8.24
N ARG A 76 -37.25 9.12 7.20
CA ARG A 76 -35.85 8.65 7.34
C ARG A 76 -35.06 9.73 8.10
N GLY A 77 -35.04 9.64 9.42
CA GLY A 77 -34.41 10.63 10.29
C GLY A 77 -32.89 10.59 10.16
N ALA A 78 -32.26 11.75 10.39
CA ALA A 78 -30.81 11.92 10.44
C ALA A 78 -30.09 10.88 11.34
N THR A 79 -30.80 10.26 12.28
CA THR A 79 -30.31 9.22 13.19
C THR A 79 -29.97 7.90 12.49
N PHE A 80 -30.67 7.51 11.41
CA PHE A 80 -30.40 6.26 10.68
C PHE A 80 -29.09 6.35 9.87
N TYR A 81 -28.90 7.45 9.14
CA TYR A 81 -27.67 7.71 8.40
C TYR A 81 -26.48 7.96 9.35
N GLY A 82 -26.70 8.64 10.47
CA GLY A 82 -25.67 8.87 11.48
C GLY A 82 -25.08 7.58 12.08
N ALA A 83 -25.94 6.59 12.36
CA ALA A 83 -25.49 5.29 12.85
C ALA A 83 -24.67 4.52 11.79
N GLN A 84 -25.14 4.48 10.55
CA GLN A 84 -24.43 3.83 9.44
C GLN A 84 -23.06 4.47 9.15
N ILE A 85 -22.99 5.80 9.12
CA ILE A 85 -21.74 6.52 8.91
C ILE A 85 -20.75 6.23 10.05
N LYS A 86 -21.22 6.20 11.30
CA LYS A 86 -20.38 5.88 12.45
C LYS A 86 -19.79 4.47 12.33
N ASP A 87 -20.60 3.49 11.94
CA ASP A 87 -20.15 2.10 11.81
C ASP A 87 -19.14 1.95 10.65
N VAL A 88 -19.41 2.57 9.49
CA VAL A 88 -18.47 2.58 8.35
C VAL A 88 -17.14 3.23 8.73
N LEU A 89 -17.16 4.36 9.44
CA LEU A 89 -15.95 5.04 9.90
C LEU A 89 -15.16 4.18 10.89
N LEU A 90 -15.84 3.56 11.86
CA LEU A 90 -15.18 2.72 12.86
C LEU A 90 -14.54 1.49 12.23
N ILE A 91 -15.27 0.76 11.38
CA ILE A 91 -14.77 -0.42 10.66
C ILE A 91 -13.59 -0.05 9.76
N THR A 92 -13.75 1.01 8.95
CA THR A 92 -12.71 1.45 8.02
C THR A 92 -11.45 1.89 8.77
N SER A 93 -11.60 2.67 9.85
CA SER A 93 -10.45 3.14 10.63
C SER A 93 -9.72 1.99 11.33
N GLY A 94 -10.45 1.00 11.88
CA GLY A 94 -9.87 -0.17 12.51
C GLY A 94 -9.07 -1.03 11.53
N ILE A 95 -9.67 -1.35 10.37
CA ILE A 95 -9.01 -2.14 9.33
C ILE A 95 -7.80 -1.40 8.77
N MET A 96 -7.93 -0.11 8.50
CA MET A 96 -6.81 0.68 7.99
C MET A 96 -5.66 0.77 9.00
N GLY A 97 -5.96 0.76 10.30
CA GLY A 97 -4.96 0.61 11.36
C GLY A 97 -4.14 -0.67 11.20
N VAL A 98 -4.83 -1.82 11.06
CA VAL A 98 -4.17 -3.13 10.85
C VAL A 98 -3.37 -3.16 9.54
N VAL A 99 -3.97 -2.71 8.44
CA VAL A 99 -3.31 -2.70 7.12
C VAL A 99 -2.06 -1.82 7.13
N THR A 100 -2.11 -0.66 7.79
CA THR A 100 -0.95 0.24 7.90
C THR A 100 0.18 -0.39 8.73
N LEU A 101 -0.15 -1.12 9.79
CA LEU A 101 0.83 -1.89 10.56
C LEU A 101 1.49 -2.98 9.70
N VAL A 102 0.69 -3.74 8.94
CA VAL A 102 1.20 -4.78 8.03
C VAL A 102 2.09 -4.18 6.92
N LEU A 103 1.79 -2.98 6.44
CA LEU A 103 2.59 -2.29 5.43
C LEU A 103 3.86 -1.63 5.99
N THR A 104 3.97 -1.48 7.31
CA THR A 104 5.09 -0.75 7.96
C THR A 104 6.47 -1.31 7.60
N PRO A 105 6.72 -2.65 7.61
CA PRO A 105 7.99 -3.21 7.18
C PRO A 105 8.35 -2.85 5.73
N SER A 106 7.37 -2.90 4.82
CA SER A 106 7.57 -2.55 3.40
C SER A 106 7.88 -1.06 3.21
N LEU A 107 7.19 -0.19 3.96
CA LEU A 107 7.45 1.26 3.95
C LEU A 107 8.81 1.60 4.56
N ASN A 108 9.23 0.87 5.60
CA ASN A 108 10.55 1.02 6.21
C ASN A 108 11.66 0.65 5.20
N SER A 109 11.55 -0.50 4.55
CA SER A 109 12.49 -0.92 3.51
C SER A 109 12.57 0.10 2.37
N TYR A 110 11.42 0.62 1.91
CA TYR A 110 11.38 1.69 0.91
C TYR A 110 12.09 2.97 1.39
N PHE A 111 11.85 3.39 2.64
CA PHE A 111 12.47 4.59 3.22
C PHE A 111 14.00 4.43 3.34
N LEU A 112 14.47 3.28 3.81
CA LEU A 112 15.90 2.99 3.91
C LEU A 112 16.56 3.00 2.53
N ILE A 113 15.92 2.39 1.52
CA ILE A 113 16.41 2.43 0.13
C ILE A 113 16.43 3.87 -0.39
N GLN A 114 15.38 4.64 -0.16
CA GLN A 114 15.32 6.03 -0.60
C GLN A 114 16.36 6.91 0.11
N TYR A 115 16.66 6.67 1.38
CA TYR A 115 17.55 7.51 2.16
C TYR A 115 19.03 7.16 1.94
N HIS A 116 19.39 5.87 2.03
CA HIS A 116 20.78 5.43 1.91
C HIS A 116 21.22 5.22 0.46
N LEU A 117 20.37 4.65 -0.39
CA LEU A 117 20.80 4.18 -1.72
C LEU A 117 20.57 5.22 -2.81
N LYS A 118 19.60 6.14 -2.63
CA LYS A 118 19.26 7.14 -3.66
C LYS A 118 20.43 8.04 -4.05
N ASN A 119 21.17 8.56 -3.07
CA ASN A 119 22.26 9.52 -3.32
C ASN A 119 23.63 8.83 -3.45
N GLN A 120 23.72 7.54 -3.13
CA GLN A 120 24.99 6.80 -3.15
C GLN A 120 25.13 5.85 -4.34
N LEU A 121 24.05 5.55 -5.06
CA LEU A 121 24.07 4.69 -6.24
C LEU A 121 23.70 5.47 -7.49
N GLN A 122 24.38 5.19 -8.62
CA GLN A 122 24.00 5.79 -9.91
C GLN A 122 22.63 5.29 -10.37
N THR A 123 22.21 4.08 -9.99
CA THR A 123 20.86 3.57 -10.24
C THR A 123 19.84 3.92 -9.16
N GLY A 124 20.24 4.64 -8.11
CA GLY A 124 19.40 4.94 -6.94
C GLY A 124 18.10 5.67 -7.30
N ASP A 125 18.18 6.70 -8.14
CA ASP A 125 16.99 7.42 -8.63
C ASP A 125 16.06 6.55 -9.49
N TYR A 126 16.64 5.65 -10.29
CA TYR A 126 15.88 4.71 -11.11
C TYR A 126 15.14 3.68 -10.23
N LEU A 127 15.81 3.18 -9.19
CA LEU A 127 15.28 2.19 -8.27
C LEU A 127 14.14 2.78 -7.42
N VAL A 128 14.29 4.01 -6.94
CA VAL A 128 13.23 4.74 -6.22
C VAL A 128 12.02 5.00 -7.12
N LYS A 129 12.23 5.48 -8.35
CA LYS A 129 11.12 5.68 -9.31
C LYS A 129 10.36 4.39 -9.58
N LYS A 130 11.07 3.26 -9.66
CA LYS A 130 10.45 1.97 -9.94
C LYS A 130 9.68 1.40 -8.76
N LEU A 131 10.19 1.58 -7.53
CA LEU A 131 9.44 1.29 -6.31
C LEU A 131 8.20 2.17 -6.15
N GLN A 132 8.28 3.45 -6.53
CA GLN A 132 7.11 4.32 -6.60
C GLN A 132 6.09 3.83 -7.63
N GLY A 133 6.56 3.34 -8.79
CA GLY A 133 5.74 2.68 -9.79
C GLY A 133 5.00 1.46 -9.23
N ALA A 134 5.68 0.62 -8.43
CA ALA A 134 5.06 -0.50 -7.73
C ALA A 134 3.94 -0.03 -6.78
N GLY A 135 4.20 1.02 -5.99
CA GLY A 135 3.19 1.59 -5.10
C GLY A 135 1.97 2.16 -5.84
N TRP A 136 2.19 2.76 -7.02
CA TRP A 136 1.10 3.26 -7.86
C TRP A 136 0.30 2.12 -8.49
N LEU A 137 0.96 1.06 -8.95
CA LEU A 137 0.32 -0.13 -9.51
C LEU A 137 -0.50 -0.88 -8.45
N PHE A 138 0.02 -0.99 -7.22
CA PHE A 138 -0.75 -1.51 -6.09
C PHE A 138 -2.02 -0.69 -5.85
N TRP A 139 -1.89 0.64 -5.74
CA TRP A 139 -3.03 1.51 -5.48
C TRP A 139 -4.05 1.49 -6.62
N ALA A 140 -3.60 1.47 -7.88
CA ALA A 140 -4.47 1.42 -9.05
C ALA A 140 -5.24 0.10 -9.13
N SER A 141 -4.55 -1.04 -8.98
CA SER A 141 -5.20 -2.36 -8.96
C SER A 141 -6.19 -2.48 -7.81
N PHE A 142 -5.83 -1.97 -6.63
CA PHE A 142 -6.71 -1.99 -5.46
C PHE A 142 -7.97 -1.18 -5.72
N SER A 143 -7.83 0.04 -6.21
CA SER A 143 -8.98 0.90 -6.53
C SER A 143 -9.93 0.26 -7.53
N ILE A 144 -9.41 -0.41 -8.56
CA ILE A 144 -10.24 -1.10 -9.56
C ILE A 144 -11.00 -2.26 -8.92
N LEU A 145 -10.33 -3.10 -8.13
CA LEU A 145 -10.95 -4.25 -7.46
C LEU A 145 -11.99 -3.80 -6.42
N SER A 146 -11.69 -2.77 -5.63
CA SER A 146 -12.62 -2.16 -4.66
C SER A 146 -13.88 -1.63 -5.34
N ILE A 147 -13.76 -0.94 -6.47
CA ILE A 147 -14.93 -0.47 -7.24
C ILE A 147 -15.76 -1.66 -7.75
N LEU A 148 -15.11 -2.68 -8.32
CA LEU A 148 -15.80 -3.87 -8.85
C LEU A 148 -16.59 -4.60 -7.76
N PHE A 149 -16.00 -4.78 -6.57
CA PHE A 149 -16.70 -5.41 -5.46
C PHE A 149 -17.76 -4.51 -4.85
N ALA A 150 -17.54 -3.19 -4.77
CA ALA A 150 -18.52 -2.25 -4.24
C ALA A 150 -19.84 -2.24 -5.04
N ILE A 151 -19.81 -2.51 -6.35
CA ILE A 151 -21.02 -2.55 -7.18
C ILE A 151 -21.92 -3.75 -6.84
N GLY A 152 -21.34 -4.88 -6.43
CA GLY A 152 -22.07 -6.15 -6.25
C GLY A 152 -22.15 -6.67 -4.81
N SER A 153 -21.56 -5.98 -3.84
CA SER A 153 -21.42 -6.49 -2.47
C SER A 153 -22.49 -5.94 -1.53
N GLU A 154 -22.86 -6.75 -0.54
CA GLU A 154 -23.67 -6.34 0.60
C GLU A 154 -22.79 -5.76 1.73
N PRO A 155 -23.35 -4.97 2.67
CA PRO A 155 -22.60 -4.36 3.78
C PRO A 155 -21.78 -5.34 4.62
N GLY A 156 -22.26 -6.58 4.81
CA GLY A 156 -21.53 -7.61 5.55
C GLY A 156 -20.38 -8.25 4.77
N VAL A 157 -20.43 -8.19 3.43
CA VAL A 157 -19.49 -8.89 2.54
C VAL A 157 -18.42 -7.94 2.00
N ILE A 158 -18.74 -6.65 1.82
CA ILE A 158 -17.81 -5.65 1.26
C ILE A 158 -16.49 -5.59 2.03
N VAL A 159 -16.53 -5.73 3.35
CA VAL A 159 -15.33 -5.72 4.19
C VAL A 159 -14.38 -6.87 3.82
N ILE A 160 -14.92 -8.07 3.62
CA ILE A 160 -14.15 -9.25 3.23
C ILE A 160 -13.60 -9.05 1.81
N CYS A 161 -14.44 -8.54 0.90
CA CYS A 161 -14.04 -8.23 -0.47
C CYS A 161 -12.92 -7.19 -0.54
N GLU A 162 -12.96 -6.14 0.29
CA GLU A 162 -11.90 -5.13 0.34
C GLU A 162 -10.57 -5.70 0.88
N VAL A 163 -10.63 -6.52 1.93
CA VAL A 163 -9.43 -7.22 2.43
C VAL A 163 -8.86 -8.14 1.34
N LEU A 164 -9.72 -8.84 0.62
CA LEU A 164 -9.33 -9.70 -0.50
C LEU A 164 -8.73 -8.87 -1.65
N SER A 165 -9.31 -7.71 -1.97
CA SER A 165 -8.74 -6.74 -2.93
C SER A 165 -7.33 -6.31 -2.55
N LEU A 166 -7.08 -5.98 -1.28
CA LEU A 166 -5.74 -5.62 -0.82
C LEU A 166 -4.74 -6.74 -1.07
N VAL A 167 -5.12 -7.98 -0.77
CA VAL A 167 -4.26 -9.16 -0.99
C VAL A 167 -4.02 -9.40 -2.48
N LEU A 168 -5.08 -9.37 -3.30
CA LEU A 168 -4.95 -9.55 -4.75
C LEU A 168 -4.09 -8.46 -5.39
N SER A 169 -4.27 -7.20 -4.99
CA SER A 169 -3.44 -6.09 -5.45
C SER A 169 -1.97 -6.26 -5.08
N ALA A 170 -1.69 -6.76 -3.88
CA ALA A 170 -0.33 -7.10 -3.48
C ALA A 170 0.26 -8.20 -4.37
N LEU A 171 -0.51 -9.25 -4.68
CA LEU A 171 -0.09 -10.35 -5.56
C LEU A 171 0.16 -9.87 -7.00
N VAL A 172 -0.75 -9.07 -7.57
CA VAL A 172 -0.58 -8.48 -8.90
C VAL A 172 0.67 -7.62 -8.95
N THR A 173 0.88 -6.78 -7.93
CA THR A 173 2.07 -5.93 -7.85
C THR A 173 3.35 -6.75 -7.73
N PHE A 174 3.35 -7.78 -6.87
CA PHE A 174 4.47 -8.68 -6.72
C PHE A 174 4.81 -9.38 -8.03
N PHE A 175 3.81 -9.90 -8.74
CA PHE A 175 4.02 -10.62 -10.00
C PHE A 175 4.56 -9.70 -11.11
N VAL A 176 3.92 -8.55 -11.33
CA VAL A 176 4.36 -7.59 -12.35
C VAL A 176 5.77 -7.07 -12.06
N MET A 177 6.05 -6.70 -10.81
CA MET A 177 7.38 -6.25 -10.42
C MET A 177 8.41 -7.35 -10.54
N SER A 178 8.09 -8.59 -10.21
CA SER A 178 8.99 -9.74 -10.38
C SER A 178 9.37 -9.93 -11.85
N LEU A 179 8.41 -9.86 -12.77
CA LEU A 179 8.68 -9.93 -14.21
C LEU A 179 9.53 -8.75 -14.69
N GLU A 180 9.20 -7.54 -14.24
CA GLU A 180 9.95 -6.35 -14.63
C GLU A 180 11.37 -6.30 -14.07
N PHE A 181 11.58 -6.80 -12.85
CA PHE A 181 12.91 -6.88 -12.24
C PHE A 181 13.74 -7.99 -12.88
N ASN A 182 13.13 -9.12 -13.22
CA ASN A 182 13.79 -10.20 -13.95
C ASN A 182 14.21 -9.73 -15.35
N ARG A 183 13.34 -9.00 -16.07
CA ARG A 183 13.65 -8.42 -17.39
C ARG A 183 14.84 -7.46 -17.36
N LEU A 184 15.00 -6.71 -16.27
CA LEU A 184 16.00 -5.65 -16.14
C LEU A 184 17.25 -6.06 -15.36
N GLY A 185 17.35 -7.34 -14.93
CA GLY A 185 18.49 -7.83 -14.13
C GLY A 185 18.59 -7.22 -12.72
N LEU A 186 17.58 -6.46 -12.29
CA LEU A 186 17.52 -5.79 -10.99
C LEU A 186 17.19 -6.74 -9.84
N SER A 187 16.76 -7.96 -10.13
CA SER A 187 16.51 -9.00 -9.13
C SER A 187 17.76 -9.29 -8.28
N VAL A 188 18.94 -9.31 -8.90
CA VAL A 188 20.23 -9.52 -8.22
C VAL A 188 20.56 -8.32 -7.31
N LEU A 189 20.31 -7.10 -7.79
CA LEU A 189 20.55 -5.87 -7.01
C LEU A 189 19.59 -5.82 -5.80
N TYR A 190 18.33 -6.17 -5.99
CA TYR A 190 17.34 -6.25 -4.91
C TYR A 190 17.65 -7.36 -3.90
N GLN A 191 18.18 -8.50 -4.35
CA GLN A 191 18.62 -9.58 -3.48
C GLN A 191 19.81 -9.14 -2.63
N VAL A 192 20.80 -8.47 -3.22
CA VAL A 192 21.95 -7.92 -2.50
C VAL A 192 21.54 -6.82 -1.51
N ILE A 193 20.62 -5.92 -1.91
CA ILE A 193 20.02 -4.93 -1.00
C ILE A 193 19.27 -5.64 0.13
N GLY A 194 18.49 -6.67 -0.17
CA GLY A 194 17.76 -7.46 0.82
C GLY A 194 18.69 -8.13 1.82
N THR A 195 19.77 -8.75 1.34
CA THR A 195 20.81 -9.33 2.22
C THR A 195 21.52 -8.25 3.04
N TRP A 196 21.75 -7.06 2.49
CA TRP A 196 22.33 -5.92 3.22
C TRP A 196 21.38 -5.42 4.32
N LEU A 197 20.09 -5.31 4.02
CA LEU A 197 19.05 -4.84 4.95
C LEU A 197 18.74 -5.88 6.05
N ASN A 198 18.94 -7.17 5.77
CA ASN A 198 18.78 -8.28 6.72
C ASN A 198 20.09 -8.69 7.41
N LYS A 199 21.25 -8.11 7.05
CA LYS A 199 22.52 -8.45 7.72
C LYS A 199 22.52 -7.99 9.18
N ASP A 200 21.70 -7.00 9.51
CA ASP A 200 21.51 -6.49 10.87
C ASP A 200 20.52 -7.30 11.72
N THR A 201 19.71 -8.20 11.13
CA THR A 201 18.80 -9.07 11.89
C THR A 201 19.42 -10.38 12.35
N MET A 202 20.64 -10.72 11.90
CA MET A 202 21.36 -11.96 12.24
C MET A 202 22.49 -11.76 13.27
N HIS A 203 22.64 -10.56 13.84
CA HIS A 203 23.59 -10.25 14.91
C HIS A 203 22.91 -9.73 16.18
N SER A 204 21.74 -10.28 16.51
CA SER A 204 21.17 -10.23 17.86
C SER A 204 21.22 -11.59 18.52
#